data_AF-A0A662WCI2-F1
#
_entry.id   AF-A0A662WCI2-F1
#
_cell.length_a   1.000
_cell.length_b   1.000
_cell.length_c   1.000
_cell.angle_alpha   90.00
_cell.angle_beta   90.00
_cell.angle_gamma   90.00
#
_symmetry.space_group_name_H-M   'P 1'
#
loop_
_entity.id
_entity.type
_entity.pdbx_description
1 polymer ?
#
loop_
_entity_poly.entity_id
_entity_poly.type
_entity_poly.pdbx_seq_one_letter_code
_entity_poly.pdbx_strand_id
1 'polypeptide(L)'
;MRAVVVALVFAALCLAVGTAMAQNMQLQVGTDTHEEHSNTNVKTETELEVGETTTLEQTQAETTAGTAGTQTVKIIKEQVGEQNAGQQLKVTEKVRERLHKHAAKIEEGYAKAKQKYKILREKYMKLKQEGKFDFGHAKKYCFAAGIYIEKWFDRIETLILNSKMDNETKEAMLARIEEERAIFEEKLQAVNESETPEELREAVKELKEEWKNVRILVKAAVMQVVIVKIENVIEKAEDLQLKLEERVNEVGSDELAAILEDYEAKLEDAKDKLEEAKDILTTAETREDVNEAQKLIRDAVSLLRDAFKDVREIVKGLREERKGKVFFGNQTGELFARGNGTAKFEGKGIVVVRGNGTLIVEPDTAIVTLVGFGSKSVENGVAKVSGEGRAVIRGENIKVTIEGENLRLFIKGSGSVYLEGEGSYKAKKLPKYKMTEEVYEGSVEVEIGGEQ
;
A
#
# COMPACT_ATOMS: atom_id res chain seq x y z
N MET A 1 -17.05 -6.58 4.82
CA MET A 1 -16.28 -6.84 3.58
C MET A 1 -15.14 -5.84 3.34
N ARG A 2 -15.34 -4.51 3.40
CA ARG A 2 -14.25 -3.53 3.10
C ARG A 2 -13.08 -3.53 4.12
N ALA A 3 -13.32 -3.75 5.41
CA ALA A 3 -12.24 -3.88 6.42
C ALA A 3 -11.37 -5.14 6.22
N VAL A 4 -11.92 -6.20 5.60
CA VAL A 4 -11.18 -7.43 5.28
C VAL A 4 -10.28 -7.20 4.06
N VAL A 5 -10.70 -6.33 3.13
CA VAL A 5 -9.87 -5.94 1.97
C VAL A 5 -8.69 -5.08 2.42
N VAL A 6 -8.87 -4.13 3.35
CA VAL A 6 -7.76 -3.33 3.91
C VAL A 6 -6.79 -4.20 4.71
N ALA A 7 -7.28 -5.15 5.50
CA ALA A 7 -6.43 -6.11 6.21
C ALA A 7 -5.69 -7.08 5.27
N LEU A 8 -6.30 -7.48 4.14
CA LEU A 8 -5.64 -8.29 3.11
C LEU A 8 -4.60 -7.49 2.30
N VAL A 9 -4.85 -6.21 2.03
CA VAL A 9 -3.87 -5.30 1.42
C VAL A 9 -2.70 -5.06 2.39
N PHE A 10 -2.97 -4.90 3.68
CA PHE A 10 -1.94 -4.74 4.73
C PHE A 10 -1.13 -6.03 4.93
N ALA A 11 -1.78 -7.20 4.93
CA ALA A 11 -1.11 -8.49 4.97
C ALA A 11 -0.27 -8.74 3.70
N ALA A 12 -0.75 -8.34 2.53
CA ALA A 12 0.00 -8.38 1.28
C ALA A 12 1.16 -7.37 1.25
N LEU A 13 1.03 -6.20 1.90
CA LEU A 13 2.11 -5.21 2.04
C LEU A 13 3.18 -5.70 3.02
N CYS A 14 2.79 -6.24 4.19
CA CYS A 14 3.72 -6.86 5.14
C CYS A 14 4.38 -8.12 4.56
N LEU A 15 3.67 -8.90 3.73
CA LEU A 15 4.24 -10.01 2.99
C LEU A 15 5.15 -9.52 1.87
N ALA A 16 4.80 -8.48 1.10
CA ALA A 16 5.65 -7.97 0.02
C ALA A 16 6.92 -7.29 0.53
N VAL A 17 6.81 -6.49 1.59
CA VAL A 17 7.94 -5.88 2.32
C VAL A 17 8.74 -6.97 3.02
N GLY A 18 8.08 -7.93 3.66
CA GLY A 18 8.71 -9.08 4.30
C GLY A 18 9.41 -10.02 3.33
N THR A 19 8.87 -10.31 2.14
CA THR A 19 9.48 -11.19 1.14
C THR A 19 10.56 -10.48 0.33
N ALA A 20 10.38 -9.18 0.01
CA ALA A 20 11.42 -8.39 -0.64
C ALA A 20 12.62 -8.14 0.29
N MET A 21 12.38 -7.95 1.60
CA MET A 21 13.45 -7.79 2.59
C MET A 21 14.05 -9.14 3.04
N ALA A 22 13.26 -10.20 3.25
CA ALA A 22 13.77 -11.50 3.69
C ALA A 22 14.51 -12.27 2.58
N GLN A 23 14.13 -12.14 1.30
CA GLN A 23 14.88 -12.76 0.21
C GLN A 23 16.24 -12.08 -0.07
N ASN A 24 16.45 -10.86 0.44
CA ASN A 24 17.71 -10.12 0.33
C ASN A 24 18.62 -10.21 1.58
N MET A 25 18.17 -10.86 2.66
CA MET A 25 18.90 -10.93 3.94
C MET A 25 19.61 -12.26 4.25
N GLN A 26 19.63 -13.23 3.32
CA GLN A 26 20.49 -14.41 3.44
C GLN A 26 21.56 -14.45 2.36
N LEU A 27 22.57 -13.60 2.49
CA LEU A 27 23.89 -13.79 1.87
C LEU A 27 24.95 -13.14 2.76
N GLN A 28 25.27 -13.82 3.88
CA GLN A 28 26.61 -13.74 4.45
C GLN A 28 27.57 -14.34 3.41
N VAL A 29 28.17 -13.48 2.59
CA VAL A 29 29.48 -13.80 2.01
C VAL A 29 30.44 -13.71 3.19
N GLY A 30 30.85 -14.87 3.72
CA GLY A 30 31.73 -14.95 4.87
C GLY A 30 32.97 -14.08 4.70
N THR A 31 33.05 -13.02 5.48
CA THR A 31 34.29 -12.35 5.84
C THR A 31 34.80 -13.02 7.11
N ASP A 32 35.31 -14.23 6.98
CA ASP A 32 36.19 -14.79 8.01
C ASP A 32 37.63 -14.45 7.59
N THR A 33 38.08 -13.29 8.05
CA THR A 33 39.50 -13.00 8.24
C THR A 33 39.66 -12.55 9.67
N HIS A 34 40.13 -13.48 10.50
CA HIS A 34 40.85 -13.17 11.73
C HIS A 34 41.96 -12.17 11.38
N GLU A 35 41.85 -10.93 11.85
CA GLU A 35 42.98 -10.02 11.93
C GLU A 35 43.44 -9.97 13.38
N GLU A 36 44.61 -10.57 13.61
CA GLU A 36 45.41 -10.39 14.81
C GLU A 36 45.80 -8.92 14.92
N HIS A 37 45.52 -8.33 16.09
CA HIS A 37 45.98 -7.01 16.45
C HIS A 37 47.49 -7.00 16.66
N SER A 38 48.21 -6.20 15.88
CA SER A 38 49.48 -5.62 16.31
C SER A 38 49.43 -4.10 16.18
N ASN A 39 49.27 -3.45 17.33
CA ASN A 39 49.44 -2.02 17.55
C ASN A 39 50.86 -1.55 17.21
N THR A 40 50.98 -0.44 16.48
CA THR A 40 51.99 0.60 16.80
C THR A 40 51.50 1.99 16.37
N ASN A 41 51.23 2.80 17.39
CA ASN A 41 51.25 4.27 17.46
C ASN A 41 52.30 4.95 16.57
N VAL A 42 51.93 6.07 15.92
CA VAL A 42 52.71 7.34 15.86
C VAL A 42 51.76 8.54 15.61
N LYS A 43 51.89 9.58 16.45
CA LYS A 43 51.29 10.93 16.36
C LYS A 43 52.17 11.88 15.53
N THR A 44 51.57 12.95 14.95
CA THR A 44 51.96 14.39 14.95
C THR A 44 51.08 15.14 13.94
N GLU A 45 50.26 16.15 14.29
CA GLU A 45 50.57 17.61 14.37
C GLU A 45 51.38 18.10 13.15
N THR A 46 51.03 19.13 12.37
CA THR A 46 50.82 20.55 12.74
C THR A 46 50.30 21.37 11.54
N GLU A 47 49.78 22.56 11.85
CA GLU A 47 49.22 23.66 11.05
C GLU A 47 50.10 24.24 9.92
N LEU A 48 49.47 24.96 8.97
CA LEU A 48 49.91 26.31 8.54
C LEU A 48 48.85 27.03 7.68
N GLU A 49 48.30 28.11 8.23
CA GLU A 49 47.66 29.23 7.53
C GLU A 49 48.70 30.20 6.96
N VAL A 50 48.43 30.80 5.80
CA VAL A 50 48.67 32.23 5.39
C VAL A 50 47.78 32.43 4.15
N GLY A 51 46.85 33.37 3.99
CA GLY A 51 46.71 34.74 4.50
C GLY A 51 46.94 35.72 3.34
N GLU A 52 45.88 36.35 2.81
CA GLU A 52 45.80 37.82 2.62
C GLU A 52 44.59 38.28 1.80
N THR A 53 43.93 39.27 2.37
CA THR A 53 42.76 40.07 1.96
C THR A 53 43.15 41.24 1.06
N THR A 54 42.24 41.72 0.19
CA THR A 54 41.99 43.17 0.05
C THR A 54 40.69 43.51 -0.71
N THR A 55 39.78 44.12 0.05
CA THR A 55 38.91 45.29 -0.23
C THR A 55 38.05 45.41 -1.48
N LEU A 56 36.76 45.55 -1.17
CA LEU A 56 35.65 46.17 -1.90
C LEU A 56 35.96 47.58 -2.42
N GLU A 57 35.64 47.84 -3.69
CA GLU A 57 35.14 49.14 -4.15
C GLU A 57 33.79 48.94 -4.85
N GLN A 58 32.78 49.63 -4.32
CA GLN A 58 31.49 49.81 -4.96
C GLN A 58 31.60 50.88 -6.03
N THR A 59 31.04 50.64 -7.21
CA THR A 59 30.53 51.73 -8.05
C THR A 59 29.27 51.23 -8.76
N GLN A 60 28.13 51.81 -8.37
CA GLN A 60 26.88 51.70 -9.11
C GLN A 60 26.93 52.64 -10.33
N ALA A 61 26.66 52.09 -11.51
CA ALA A 61 26.02 52.82 -12.60
C ALA A 61 25.15 51.84 -13.37
N GLU A 62 23.91 52.25 -13.54
CA GLU A 62 22.72 51.46 -13.85
C GLU A 62 22.54 51.19 -15.35
N THR A 63 22.00 50.00 -15.65
CA THR A 63 21.06 49.69 -16.76
C THR A 63 21.39 50.12 -18.19
N THR A 64 21.86 49.17 -19.01
CA THR A 64 21.16 48.67 -20.22
C THR A 64 21.97 47.56 -20.91
N ALA A 65 22.02 46.37 -20.30
CA ALA A 65 22.52 45.15 -20.96
C ALA A 65 21.90 43.85 -20.41
N GLY A 66 20.77 43.96 -19.69
CA GLY A 66 20.18 42.88 -18.89
C GLY A 66 19.28 41.88 -19.62
N THR A 67 19.08 42.00 -20.93
CA THR A 67 18.09 41.17 -21.65
C THR A 67 18.73 40.09 -22.53
N ALA A 68 19.98 40.29 -22.98
CA ALA A 68 20.65 39.33 -23.87
C ALA A 68 21.33 38.17 -23.10
N GLY A 69 21.95 38.44 -21.94
CA GLY A 69 22.58 37.40 -21.12
C GLY A 69 21.58 36.40 -20.53
N THR A 70 20.40 36.87 -20.12
CA THR A 70 19.37 36.06 -19.45
C THR A 70 18.63 35.15 -20.43
N GLN A 71 18.45 35.56 -21.69
CA GLN A 71 17.92 34.69 -22.74
C GLN A 71 18.95 33.64 -23.17
N THR A 72 20.23 34.00 -23.27
CA THR A 72 21.28 33.04 -23.66
C THR A 72 21.49 31.98 -22.59
N VAL A 73 21.43 32.32 -21.30
CA VAL A 73 21.51 31.35 -20.19
C VAL A 73 20.23 30.52 -20.05
N LYS A 74 19.04 31.07 -20.34
CA LYS A 74 17.79 30.27 -20.42
C LYS A 74 17.80 29.29 -21.58
N ILE A 75 18.22 29.72 -22.77
CA ILE A 75 18.31 28.87 -23.96
C ILE A 75 19.37 27.78 -23.76
N ILE A 76 20.51 28.08 -23.11
CA ILE A 76 21.52 27.05 -22.79
C ILE A 76 21.01 26.09 -21.71
N LYS A 77 20.26 26.56 -20.68
CA LYS A 77 19.64 25.68 -19.68
C LYS A 77 18.50 24.83 -20.26
N GLU A 78 17.69 25.36 -21.18
CA GLU A 78 16.68 24.61 -21.93
C GLU A 78 17.32 23.62 -22.90
N GLN A 79 18.36 24.00 -23.66
CA GLN A 79 19.03 23.10 -24.60
C GLN A 79 19.84 21.99 -23.91
N VAL A 80 20.48 22.29 -22.77
CA VAL A 80 21.18 21.27 -21.95
C VAL A 80 20.16 20.39 -21.21
N GLY A 81 19.03 20.96 -20.78
CA GLY A 81 17.90 20.21 -20.21
C GLY A 81 17.23 19.30 -21.24
N GLU A 82 17.00 19.75 -22.46
CA GLU A 82 16.41 18.99 -23.57
C GLU A 82 17.37 17.93 -24.14
N GLN A 83 18.69 18.19 -24.17
CA GLN A 83 19.68 17.19 -24.57
C GLN A 83 19.86 16.09 -23.53
N ASN A 84 19.88 16.45 -22.24
CA ASN A 84 19.88 15.47 -21.15
C ASN A 84 18.57 14.68 -21.09
N ALA A 85 17.41 15.35 -21.24
CA ALA A 85 16.11 14.68 -21.30
C ALA A 85 15.99 13.78 -22.55
N GLY A 86 16.51 14.21 -23.70
CA GLY A 86 16.54 13.42 -24.94
C GLY A 86 17.47 12.21 -24.88
N GLN A 87 18.55 12.25 -24.08
CA GLN A 87 19.38 11.09 -23.77
C GLN A 87 18.73 10.16 -22.74
N GLN A 88 18.09 10.70 -21.70
CA GLN A 88 17.38 9.95 -20.66
C GLN A 88 16.15 9.21 -21.19
N LEU A 89 15.35 9.85 -22.06
CA LEU A 89 14.24 9.22 -22.80
C LEU A 89 14.72 8.03 -23.64
N LYS A 90 15.87 8.17 -24.33
CA LYS A 90 16.48 7.09 -25.11
C LYS A 90 16.96 5.91 -24.25
N VAL A 91 17.49 6.18 -23.06
CA VAL A 91 17.89 5.12 -22.11
C VAL A 91 16.67 4.33 -21.67
N THR A 92 15.60 5.03 -21.27
CA THR A 92 14.39 4.38 -20.77
C THR A 92 13.63 3.62 -21.86
N GLU A 93 13.60 4.14 -23.08
CA GLU A 93 13.03 3.44 -24.23
C GLU A 93 13.85 2.18 -24.58
N LYS A 94 15.19 2.24 -24.56
CA LYS A 94 16.06 1.07 -24.75
C LYS A 94 15.89 0.01 -23.66
N VAL A 95 15.85 0.43 -22.39
CA VAL A 95 15.60 -0.46 -21.26
C VAL A 95 14.21 -1.10 -21.39
N ARG A 96 13.19 -0.30 -21.73
CA ARG A 96 11.83 -0.79 -21.98
C ARG A 96 11.79 -1.79 -23.13
N GLU A 97 12.47 -1.55 -24.25
CA GLU A 97 12.54 -2.50 -25.37
C GLU A 97 13.27 -3.80 -25.01
N ARG A 98 14.39 -3.71 -24.29
CA ARG A 98 15.16 -4.87 -23.79
C ARG A 98 14.29 -5.75 -22.89
N LEU A 99 13.52 -5.13 -22.00
CA LEU A 99 12.70 -5.84 -21.01
C LEU A 99 11.33 -6.28 -21.57
N HIS A 100 10.70 -5.55 -22.49
CA HIS A 100 9.41 -5.94 -23.09
C HIS A 100 9.49 -7.25 -23.86
N LYS A 101 10.63 -7.51 -24.52
CA LYS A 101 10.84 -8.77 -25.24
C LYS A 101 10.96 -9.96 -24.30
N HIS A 102 11.32 -9.76 -23.03
CA HIS A 102 11.79 -10.82 -22.12
C HIS A 102 11.20 -10.80 -20.70
N ALA A 103 10.22 -9.95 -20.38
CA ALA A 103 9.69 -9.79 -19.02
C ALA A 103 9.30 -11.10 -18.32
N ALA A 104 8.63 -12.02 -19.02
CA ALA A 104 8.26 -13.34 -18.48
C ALA A 104 9.46 -14.27 -18.24
N LYS A 105 10.61 -14.00 -18.87
CA LYS A 105 11.86 -14.77 -18.76
C LYS A 105 12.87 -14.18 -17.76
N ILE A 106 12.64 -12.96 -17.26
CA ILE A 106 13.56 -12.31 -16.32
C ILE A 106 13.63 -13.09 -15.01
N GLU A 107 12.48 -13.40 -14.40
CA GLU A 107 12.43 -14.18 -13.15
C GLU A 107 12.97 -15.61 -13.35
N GLU A 108 12.71 -16.22 -14.51
CA GLU A 108 13.27 -17.54 -14.86
C GLU A 108 14.80 -17.47 -15.00
N GLY A 109 15.32 -16.47 -15.71
CA GLY A 109 16.75 -16.25 -15.91
C GLY A 109 17.47 -15.97 -14.59
N TYR A 110 16.90 -15.13 -13.74
CA TYR A 110 17.36 -14.87 -12.38
C TYR A 110 17.40 -16.14 -11.53
N ALA A 111 16.32 -16.93 -11.51
CA ALA A 111 16.25 -18.18 -10.76
C ALA A 111 17.32 -19.19 -11.24
N LYS A 112 17.50 -19.33 -12.55
CA LYS A 112 18.53 -20.20 -13.14
C LYS A 112 19.94 -19.73 -12.77
N ALA A 113 20.23 -18.43 -12.89
CA ALA A 113 21.54 -17.87 -12.52
C ALA A 113 21.83 -18.08 -11.03
N LYS A 114 20.85 -17.84 -10.16
CA LYS A 114 20.94 -18.08 -8.72
C LYS A 114 21.24 -19.55 -8.39
N GLN A 115 20.52 -20.47 -9.02
CA GLN A 115 20.75 -21.91 -8.84
C GLN A 115 22.14 -22.33 -9.32
N LYS A 116 22.56 -21.85 -10.51
CA LYS A 116 23.88 -22.13 -11.06
C LYS A 116 24.99 -21.63 -10.14
N TYR A 117 24.88 -20.40 -9.64
CA TYR A 117 25.80 -19.85 -8.64
C TYR A 117 25.85 -20.71 -7.39
N LYS A 118 24.69 -21.10 -6.82
CA LYS A 118 24.61 -21.94 -5.62
C LYS A 118 25.34 -23.28 -5.81
N ILE A 119 25.08 -23.98 -6.92
CA ILE A 119 25.72 -25.25 -7.26
C ILE A 119 27.25 -25.10 -7.37
N LEU A 120 27.71 -24.07 -8.09
CA LEU A 120 29.15 -23.84 -8.29
C LEU A 120 29.85 -23.41 -7.01
N ARG A 121 29.19 -22.62 -6.15
CA ARG A 121 29.68 -22.26 -4.82
C ARG A 121 29.85 -23.49 -3.94
N GLU A 122 28.82 -24.33 -3.84
CA GLU A 122 28.87 -25.56 -3.05
C GLU A 122 29.98 -26.50 -3.53
N LYS A 123 30.10 -26.67 -4.86
CA LYS A 123 31.18 -27.47 -5.45
C LYS A 123 32.56 -26.90 -5.13
N TYR A 124 32.74 -25.60 -5.30
CA TYR A 124 34.02 -24.93 -5.01
C TYR A 124 34.39 -25.05 -3.52
N MET A 125 33.45 -24.81 -2.61
CA MET A 125 33.69 -24.92 -1.17
C MET A 125 34.09 -26.34 -0.74
N LYS A 126 33.46 -27.38 -1.31
CA LYS A 126 33.84 -28.78 -1.06
C LYS A 126 35.26 -29.06 -1.55
N LEU A 127 35.58 -28.69 -2.80
CA LEU A 127 36.93 -28.87 -3.35
C LEU A 127 38.00 -28.11 -2.55
N LYS A 128 37.65 -26.92 -2.04
CA LYS A 128 38.54 -26.13 -1.17
C LYS A 128 38.82 -26.85 0.15
N GLN A 129 37.81 -27.42 0.79
CA GLN A 129 37.97 -28.21 2.02
C GLN A 129 38.80 -29.47 1.80
N GLU A 130 38.65 -30.13 0.65
CA GLU A 130 39.43 -31.32 0.28
C GLU A 130 40.85 -31.00 -0.20
N GLY A 131 41.23 -29.73 -0.32
CA GLY A 131 42.53 -29.32 -0.89
C GLY A 131 42.67 -29.58 -2.39
N LYS A 132 41.57 -29.84 -3.12
CA LYS A 132 41.52 -30.19 -4.55
C LYS A 132 40.97 -29.05 -5.42
N PHE A 133 40.92 -27.83 -4.91
CA PHE A 133 40.46 -26.70 -5.71
C PHE A 133 41.52 -26.30 -6.73
N ASP A 134 41.07 -25.85 -7.90
CA ASP A 134 41.94 -25.34 -8.95
C ASP A 134 41.43 -23.97 -9.45
N PHE A 135 42.25 -23.35 -10.28
CA PHE A 135 41.96 -22.10 -10.97
C PHE A 135 40.62 -22.13 -11.73
N GLY A 136 40.37 -23.20 -12.48
CA GLY A 136 39.16 -23.31 -13.31
C GLY A 136 37.87 -23.36 -12.49
N HIS A 137 37.89 -24.00 -11.33
CA HIS A 137 36.77 -24.03 -10.40
C HIS A 137 36.54 -22.66 -9.74
N ALA A 138 37.62 -21.96 -9.35
CA ALA A 138 37.54 -20.61 -8.80
C ALA A 138 36.94 -19.62 -9.81
N LYS A 139 37.45 -19.61 -11.04
CA LYS A 139 36.96 -18.76 -12.13
C LYS A 139 35.48 -18.99 -12.43
N LYS A 140 35.06 -20.25 -12.58
CA LYS A 140 33.65 -20.62 -12.81
C LYS A 140 32.74 -20.15 -11.67
N TYR A 141 33.18 -20.29 -10.43
CA TYR A 141 32.44 -19.83 -9.26
C TYR A 141 32.27 -18.31 -9.24
N CYS A 142 33.36 -17.55 -9.42
CA CYS A 142 33.32 -16.09 -9.42
C CYS A 142 32.50 -15.54 -10.59
N PHE A 143 32.71 -16.07 -11.80
CA PHE A 143 31.96 -15.64 -12.98
C PHE A 143 30.46 -15.93 -12.84
N ALA A 144 30.08 -17.08 -12.28
CA ALA A 144 28.67 -17.37 -12.00
C ALA A 144 28.05 -16.43 -10.96
N ALA A 145 28.85 -15.89 -10.03
CA ALA A 145 28.39 -14.87 -9.10
C ALA A 145 28.09 -13.55 -9.83
N GLY A 146 28.97 -13.12 -10.74
CA GLY A 146 28.74 -11.93 -11.56
C GLY A 146 27.53 -12.04 -12.47
N ILE A 147 27.36 -13.18 -13.16
CA ILE A 147 26.16 -13.43 -13.99
C ILE A 147 24.87 -13.42 -13.15
N TYR A 148 24.93 -13.86 -11.89
CA TYR A 148 23.78 -13.76 -10.99
C TYR A 148 23.45 -12.30 -10.65
N ILE A 149 24.45 -11.44 -10.46
CA ILE A 149 24.29 -10.00 -10.23
C ILE A 149 23.74 -9.29 -11.48
N GLU A 150 24.21 -9.65 -12.69
CA GLU A 150 23.64 -9.18 -13.96
C GLU A 150 22.12 -9.42 -14.05
N LYS A 151 21.67 -10.62 -13.64
CA LYS A 151 20.23 -10.93 -13.59
C LYS A 151 19.48 -10.18 -12.51
N TRP A 152 20.19 -9.62 -11.54
CA TRP A 152 19.62 -8.75 -10.54
C TRP A 152 19.34 -7.35 -11.11
N PHE A 153 20.23 -6.81 -11.94
CA PHE A 153 19.99 -5.55 -12.66
C PHE A 153 18.70 -5.60 -13.51
N ASP A 154 18.50 -6.70 -14.26
CA ASP A 154 17.27 -6.90 -15.06
C ASP A 154 15.99 -6.82 -14.19
N ARG A 155 16.09 -7.34 -12.97
CA ARG A 155 14.98 -7.40 -12.02
C ARG A 155 14.66 -6.05 -11.39
N ILE A 156 15.68 -5.27 -11.04
CA ILE A 156 15.47 -3.95 -10.42
C ILE A 156 14.91 -2.94 -11.42
N GLU A 157 15.38 -2.96 -12.67
CA GLU A 157 14.83 -2.11 -13.73
C GLU A 157 13.36 -2.43 -14.00
N THR A 158 13.02 -3.72 -14.02
CA THR A 158 11.62 -4.17 -14.15
C THR A 158 10.77 -3.67 -12.98
N LEU A 159 11.33 -3.67 -11.77
CA LEU A 159 10.66 -3.18 -10.57
C LEU A 159 10.45 -1.65 -10.61
N ILE A 160 11.42 -0.90 -11.14
CA ILE A 160 11.32 0.55 -11.35
C ILE A 160 10.28 0.86 -12.43
N LEU A 161 10.35 0.22 -13.59
CA LEU A 161 9.42 0.44 -14.71
C LEU A 161 7.97 0.20 -14.30
N ASN A 162 7.72 -0.88 -13.55
CA ASN A 162 6.38 -1.27 -13.09
C ASN A 162 5.92 -0.52 -11.82
N SER A 163 6.77 0.34 -11.24
CA SER A 163 6.37 1.19 -10.11
C SER A 163 5.41 2.29 -10.57
N LYS A 164 4.69 2.90 -9.62
CA LYS A 164 3.81 4.05 -9.86
C LYS A 164 4.54 5.41 -9.82
N MET A 165 5.87 5.39 -9.77
CA MET A 165 6.70 6.58 -9.76
C MET A 165 6.51 7.40 -11.04
N ASP A 166 6.76 8.70 -10.96
CA ASP A 166 6.77 9.58 -12.14
C ASP A 166 7.87 9.16 -13.13
N ASN A 167 7.74 9.60 -14.38
CA ASN A 167 8.65 9.17 -15.43
C ASN A 167 10.05 9.75 -15.22
N GLU A 168 10.19 10.98 -14.75
CA GLU A 168 11.49 11.64 -14.57
C GLU A 168 12.35 10.88 -13.56
N THR A 169 11.78 10.54 -12.39
CA THR A 169 12.49 9.76 -11.37
C THR A 169 12.83 8.35 -11.89
N LYS A 170 11.93 7.69 -12.63
CA LYS A 170 12.24 6.39 -13.27
C LYS A 170 13.42 6.51 -14.23
N GLU A 171 13.42 7.53 -15.09
CA GLU A 171 14.47 7.76 -16.08
C GLU A 171 15.82 7.98 -15.40
N ALA A 172 15.87 8.82 -14.36
CA ALA A 172 17.08 9.08 -13.58
C ALA A 172 17.63 7.81 -12.92
N MET A 173 16.77 7.01 -12.27
CA MET A 173 17.19 5.75 -11.64
C MET A 173 17.69 4.72 -12.64
N LEU A 174 17.01 4.58 -13.79
CA LEU A 174 17.40 3.64 -14.84
C LEU A 174 18.73 4.05 -15.49
N ALA A 175 18.96 5.35 -15.69
CA ALA A 175 20.23 5.85 -16.21
C ALA A 175 21.40 5.50 -15.27
N ARG A 176 21.24 5.74 -13.97
CA ARG A 176 22.26 5.39 -12.97
C ARG A 176 22.51 3.87 -12.91
N ILE A 177 21.47 3.06 -13.05
CA ILE A 177 21.61 1.60 -13.12
C ILE A 177 22.36 1.13 -14.37
N GLU A 178 22.07 1.71 -15.53
CA GLU A 178 22.76 1.33 -16.78
C GLU A 178 24.25 1.71 -16.77
N GLU A 179 24.59 2.86 -16.19
CA GLU A 179 25.98 3.28 -16.00
C GLU A 179 26.76 2.29 -15.13
N GLU A 180 26.21 1.95 -13.96
CA GLU A 180 26.82 1.01 -13.01
C GLU A 180 26.84 -0.42 -13.55
N ARG A 181 25.82 -0.82 -14.33
CA ARG A 181 25.81 -2.11 -15.04
C ARG A 181 26.95 -2.18 -16.05
N ALA A 182 27.22 -1.12 -16.80
CA ALA A 182 28.32 -1.12 -17.78
C ALA A 182 29.69 -1.28 -17.10
N ILE A 183 29.93 -0.58 -15.99
CA ILE A 183 31.15 -0.72 -15.19
C ILE A 183 31.27 -2.15 -14.64
N PHE A 184 30.17 -2.68 -14.09
CA PHE A 184 30.13 -4.05 -13.57
C PHE A 184 30.40 -5.11 -14.65
N GLU A 185 29.85 -4.94 -15.86
CA GLU A 185 30.05 -5.84 -17.00
C GLU A 185 31.53 -5.87 -17.43
N GLU A 186 32.20 -4.72 -17.48
CA GLU A 186 33.63 -4.63 -17.76
C GLU A 186 34.45 -5.42 -16.73
N LYS A 187 34.18 -5.23 -15.43
CA LYS A 187 34.88 -5.97 -14.36
C LYS A 187 34.58 -7.47 -14.41
N LEU A 188 33.36 -7.85 -14.78
CA LEU A 188 32.99 -9.25 -14.96
C LEU A 188 33.70 -9.88 -16.17
N GLN A 189 33.90 -9.13 -17.24
CA GLN A 189 34.64 -9.57 -18.42
C GLN A 189 36.10 -9.85 -18.07
N ALA A 190 36.75 -9.00 -17.27
CA ALA A 190 38.11 -9.25 -16.78
C ALA A 190 38.22 -10.58 -16.00
N VAL A 191 37.21 -10.94 -15.19
CA VAL A 191 37.15 -12.26 -14.53
C VAL A 191 37.06 -13.39 -15.57
N ASN A 192 36.28 -13.21 -16.63
CA ASN A 192 36.14 -14.21 -17.69
C ASN A 192 37.38 -14.33 -18.59
N GLU A 193 38.17 -13.26 -18.73
CA GLU A 193 39.36 -13.22 -19.59
C GLU A 193 40.63 -13.65 -18.85
N SER A 194 40.65 -13.60 -17.51
CA SER A 194 41.80 -14.04 -16.70
C SER A 194 42.33 -15.42 -17.11
N GLU A 195 43.64 -15.53 -17.32
CA GLU A 195 44.31 -16.77 -17.72
C GLU A 195 45.14 -17.34 -16.56
N THR A 196 45.54 -16.49 -15.62
CA THR A 196 46.37 -16.86 -14.46
C THR A 196 45.63 -16.68 -13.12
N PRO A 197 46.02 -17.43 -12.07
CA PRO A 197 45.47 -17.25 -10.72
C PRO A 197 45.63 -15.84 -10.17
N GLU A 198 46.73 -15.16 -10.51
CA GLU A 198 47.04 -13.79 -10.10
C GLU A 198 46.09 -12.79 -10.76
N GLU A 199 45.92 -12.88 -12.09
CA GLU A 199 44.95 -12.06 -12.84
C GLU A 199 43.52 -12.26 -12.32
N LEU A 200 43.13 -13.51 -12.02
CA LEU A 200 41.82 -13.80 -11.47
C LEU A 200 41.64 -13.17 -10.08
N ARG A 201 42.67 -13.16 -9.22
CA ARG A 201 42.56 -12.54 -7.89
C ARG A 201 42.33 -11.04 -8.00
N GLU A 202 43.08 -10.35 -8.85
CA GLU A 202 42.90 -8.90 -9.06
C GLU A 202 41.54 -8.60 -9.69
N ALA A 203 41.16 -9.30 -10.76
CA ALA A 203 39.84 -9.11 -11.39
C ALA A 203 38.68 -9.36 -10.42
N VAL A 204 38.77 -10.38 -9.56
CA VAL A 204 37.75 -10.67 -8.55
C VAL A 204 37.74 -9.62 -7.44
N LYS A 205 38.89 -9.04 -7.09
CA LYS A 205 38.99 -7.95 -6.12
C LYS A 205 38.28 -6.70 -6.63
N GLU A 206 38.58 -6.29 -7.87
CA GLU A 206 37.91 -5.16 -8.51
C GLU A 206 36.39 -5.40 -8.65
N LEU A 207 35.98 -6.58 -9.12
CA LEU A 207 34.56 -6.94 -9.22
C LEU A 207 33.86 -6.91 -7.85
N LYS A 208 34.57 -7.29 -6.77
CA LYS A 208 34.03 -7.27 -5.40
C LYS A 208 33.90 -5.85 -4.87
N GLU A 209 34.82 -4.95 -5.21
CA GLU A 209 34.74 -3.53 -4.88
C GLU A 209 33.54 -2.91 -5.60
N GLU A 210 33.39 -3.17 -6.90
CA GLU A 210 32.25 -2.69 -7.68
C GLU A 210 30.92 -3.24 -7.15
N TRP A 211 30.88 -4.51 -6.77
CA TRP A 211 29.69 -5.09 -6.14
C TRP A 211 29.23 -4.34 -4.88
N LYS A 212 30.14 -3.69 -4.13
CA LYS A 212 29.72 -2.88 -2.97
C LYS A 212 28.91 -1.66 -3.43
N ASN A 213 29.33 -0.98 -4.49
CA ASN A 213 28.65 0.18 -5.06
C ASN A 213 27.29 -0.23 -5.64
N VAL A 214 27.29 -1.26 -6.49
CA VAL A 214 26.06 -1.85 -7.06
C VAL A 214 25.07 -2.23 -5.96
N ARG A 215 25.52 -2.82 -4.86
CA ARG A 215 24.65 -3.20 -3.74
C ARG A 215 23.99 -1.99 -3.07
N ILE A 216 24.69 -0.87 -2.94
CA ILE A 216 24.17 0.37 -2.37
C ILE A 216 23.09 0.93 -3.29
N LEU A 217 23.42 1.09 -4.58
CA LEU A 217 22.50 1.54 -5.63
C LEU A 217 21.22 0.70 -5.66
N VAL A 218 21.37 -0.62 -5.73
CA VAL A 218 20.27 -1.58 -5.74
C VAL A 218 19.38 -1.41 -4.51
N LYS A 219 19.99 -1.31 -3.33
CA LYS A 219 19.23 -1.19 -2.08
C LYS A 219 18.47 0.13 -2.04
N ALA A 220 19.09 1.22 -2.50
CA ALA A 220 18.46 2.52 -2.61
C ALA A 220 17.27 2.49 -3.59
N ALA A 221 17.46 1.91 -4.77
CA ALA A 221 16.41 1.82 -5.79
C ALA A 221 15.19 1.02 -5.32
N VAL A 222 15.40 -0.10 -4.64
CA VAL A 222 14.30 -0.88 -4.04
C VAL A 222 13.57 -0.05 -2.99
N MET A 223 14.29 0.68 -2.15
CA MET A 223 13.69 1.49 -1.10
C MET A 223 12.85 2.64 -1.65
N GLN A 224 13.32 3.33 -2.69
CA GLN A 224 12.51 4.37 -3.36
C GLN A 224 11.20 3.81 -3.92
N VAL A 225 11.22 2.61 -4.52
CA VAL A 225 9.99 1.95 -4.98
C VAL A 225 9.09 1.50 -3.82
N VAL A 226 9.66 1.18 -2.66
CA VAL A 226 8.88 0.92 -1.44
C VAL A 226 8.24 2.20 -0.91
N ILE A 227 8.96 3.34 -0.90
CA ILE A 227 8.43 4.65 -0.51
C ILE A 227 7.17 4.97 -1.32
N VAL A 228 7.23 4.89 -2.66
CA VAL A 228 6.06 5.12 -3.54
C VAL A 228 4.85 4.24 -3.20
N LYS A 229 5.09 2.99 -2.76
CA LYS A 229 4.00 2.11 -2.35
C LYS A 229 3.38 2.54 -1.03
N ILE A 230 4.18 3.03 -0.10
CA ILE A 230 3.74 3.52 1.21
C ILE A 230 3.01 4.86 1.03
N GLU A 231 3.50 5.78 0.20
CA GLU A 231 2.83 7.03 -0.15
C GLU A 231 1.40 6.78 -0.67
N ASN A 232 1.22 5.84 -1.60
CA ASN A 232 -0.11 5.47 -2.10
C ASN A 232 -0.97 4.72 -1.04
N VAL A 233 -0.40 4.26 0.07
CA VAL A 233 -1.18 3.81 1.24
C VAL A 233 -1.60 4.99 2.10
N ILE A 234 -0.72 5.98 2.29
CA ILE A 234 -1.02 7.23 2.99
C ILE A 234 -2.14 7.99 2.27
N GLU A 235 -2.07 8.15 0.95
CA GLU A 235 -3.12 8.80 0.14
C GLU A 235 -4.51 8.17 0.39
N LYS A 236 -4.57 6.84 0.47
CA LYS A 236 -5.82 6.12 0.79
C LYS A 236 -6.25 6.26 2.24
N ALA A 237 -5.29 6.48 3.14
CA ALA A 237 -5.52 6.72 4.54
C ALA A 237 -6.10 8.13 4.76
N GLU A 238 -5.64 9.13 3.99
CA GLU A 238 -6.19 10.48 3.96
C GLU A 238 -7.61 10.49 3.38
N ASP A 239 -7.85 9.75 2.28
CA ASP A 239 -9.20 9.52 1.75
C ASP A 239 -10.15 8.90 2.79
N LEU A 240 -9.61 8.11 3.71
CA LEU A 240 -10.36 7.53 4.82
C LEU A 240 -10.57 8.55 5.94
N GLN A 241 -9.59 9.41 6.23
CA GLN A 241 -9.68 10.52 7.19
C GLN A 241 -10.92 11.36 6.91
N LEU A 242 -11.08 11.85 5.67
CA LEU A 242 -12.22 12.68 5.28
C LEU A 242 -13.57 11.99 5.57
N LYS A 243 -13.65 10.67 5.37
CA LYS A 243 -14.86 9.87 5.65
C LYS A 243 -15.08 9.63 7.15
N LEU A 244 -14.01 9.60 7.93
CA LEU A 244 -14.09 9.47 9.39
C LEU A 244 -14.47 10.81 10.01
N GLU A 245 -13.89 11.91 9.54
CA GLU A 245 -14.20 13.27 9.94
C GLU A 245 -15.69 13.58 9.81
N GLU A 246 -16.28 13.32 8.64
CA GLU A 246 -17.72 13.48 8.41
C GLU A 246 -18.55 12.72 9.49
N ARG A 247 -18.17 11.48 9.79
CA ARG A 247 -18.90 10.62 10.74
C ARG A 247 -18.67 10.98 12.20
N VAL A 248 -17.48 11.45 12.55
CA VAL A 248 -17.15 11.91 13.89
C VAL A 248 -17.91 13.21 14.16
N ASN A 249 -17.95 14.13 13.19
CA ASN A 249 -18.72 15.37 13.25
C ASN A 249 -20.24 15.12 13.37
N GLU A 250 -20.78 14.12 12.65
CA GLU A 250 -22.19 13.70 12.79
C GLU A 250 -22.57 13.27 14.22
N VAL A 251 -21.63 12.68 14.95
CA VAL A 251 -21.84 12.19 16.32
C VAL A 251 -21.50 13.26 17.36
N GLY A 252 -20.61 14.20 17.03
CA GLY A 252 -20.23 15.31 17.93
C GLY A 252 -19.48 14.83 19.17
N SER A 253 -18.66 13.78 19.05
CA SER A 253 -17.88 13.23 20.17
C SER A 253 -16.47 13.81 20.19
N ASP A 254 -16.14 14.55 21.24
CA ASP A 254 -14.81 15.15 21.44
C ASP A 254 -13.70 14.08 21.57
N GLU A 255 -14.01 12.92 22.17
CA GLU A 255 -13.05 11.80 22.29
C GLU A 255 -12.69 11.23 20.91
N LEU A 256 -13.68 11.04 20.03
CA LEU A 256 -13.44 10.55 18.67
C LEU A 256 -12.75 11.60 17.79
N ALA A 257 -13.01 12.89 18.04
CA ALA A 257 -12.32 13.98 17.38
C ALA A 257 -10.83 14.00 17.74
N ALA A 258 -10.48 13.83 19.02
CA ALA A 258 -9.09 13.75 19.46
C ALA A 258 -8.34 12.55 18.84
N ILE A 259 -8.97 11.37 18.77
CA ILE A 259 -8.35 10.19 18.13
C ILE A 259 -8.18 10.42 16.62
N LEU A 260 -9.06 11.18 15.98
CA LEU A 260 -8.95 11.53 14.56
C LEU A 260 -7.81 12.51 14.30
N GLU A 261 -7.61 13.50 15.18
CA GLU A 261 -6.47 14.41 15.13
C GLU A 261 -5.14 13.65 15.32
N ASP A 262 -5.10 12.74 16.28
CA ASP A 262 -3.96 11.84 16.51
C ASP A 262 -3.67 10.94 15.31
N TYR A 263 -4.70 10.51 14.58
CA TYR A 263 -4.57 9.74 13.34
C TYR A 263 -3.95 10.59 12.23
N GLU A 264 -4.43 11.82 12.04
CA GLU A 264 -3.91 12.78 11.06
C GLU A 264 -2.44 13.12 11.32
N ALA A 265 -2.09 13.44 12.57
CA ALA A 265 -0.70 13.72 12.95
C ALA A 265 0.25 12.56 12.60
N LYS A 266 -0.16 11.31 12.84
CA LYS A 266 0.65 10.13 12.47
C LYS A 266 0.79 9.94 10.96
N LEU A 267 -0.21 10.35 10.17
CA LEU A 267 -0.10 10.32 8.71
C LEU A 267 0.91 11.36 8.22
N GLU A 268 0.87 12.58 8.78
CA GLU A 268 1.80 13.66 8.46
C GLU A 268 3.24 13.28 8.84
N ASP A 269 3.46 12.82 10.08
CA ASP A 269 4.77 12.35 10.54
C ASP A 269 5.31 11.22 9.65
N ALA A 270 4.43 10.31 9.19
CA ALA A 270 4.83 9.23 8.30
C ALA A 270 5.28 9.75 6.93
N LYS A 271 4.64 10.81 6.39
CA LYS A 271 5.07 11.45 5.14
C LYS A 271 6.41 12.13 5.30
N ASP A 272 6.60 12.90 6.36
CA ASP A 272 7.86 13.61 6.63
C ASP A 272 9.03 12.63 6.68
N LYS A 273 8.84 11.49 7.34
CA LYS A 273 9.84 10.42 7.39
C LYS A 273 10.13 9.80 6.04
N LEU A 274 9.14 9.69 5.16
CA LEU A 274 9.34 9.16 3.80
C LEU A 274 10.05 10.16 2.90
N GLU A 275 9.74 11.46 3.01
CA GLU A 275 10.42 12.51 2.25
C GLU A 275 11.89 12.62 2.66
N GLU A 276 12.17 12.63 3.98
CA GLU A 276 13.54 12.59 4.51
C GLU A 276 14.30 11.34 4.01
N ALA A 277 13.63 10.18 3.98
CA ALA A 277 14.24 8.97 3.43
C ALA A 277 14.51 9.08 1.92
N LYS A 278 13.62 9.72 1.16
CA LYS A 278 13.74 9.90 -0.29
C LYS A 278 14.89 10.82 -0.65
N ASP A 279 15.08 11.90 0.09
CA ASP A 279 16.20 12.82 -0.07
C ASP A 279 17.54 12.10 0.11
N ILE A 280 17.69 11.34 1.21
CA ILE A 280 18.89 10.53 1.47
C ILE A 280 19.14 9.53 0.34
N LEU A 281 18.09 8.87 -0.15
CA LEU A 281 18.22 7.83 -1.18
C LEU A 281 18.55 8.38 -2.57
N THR A 282 18.31 9.65 -2.84
CA THR A 282 18.59 10.27 -4.15
C THR A 282 20.10 10.38 -4.37
N THR A 283 20.84 10.67 -3.30
CA THR A 283 22.30 10.84 -3.32
C THR A 283 23.05 9.76 -2.53
N ALA A 284 22.41 8.62 -2.25
CA ALA A 284 23.04 7.57 -1.44
C ALA A 284 24.28 7.00 -2.13
N GLU A 285 25.40 7.03 -1.42
CA GLU A 285 26.71 6.51 -1.86
C GLU A 285 27.31 5.53 -0.85
N THR A 286 26.82 5.57 0.41
CA THR A 286 27.35 4.76 1.49
C THR A 286 26.32 3.77 2.03
N ARG A 287 26.80 2.81 2.83
CA ARG A 287 25.92 1.85 3.49
C ARG A 287 25.13 2.54 4.61
N GLU A 288 25.73 3.53 5.24
CA GLU A 288 25.17 4.36 6.30
C GLU A 288 23.93 5.09 5.78
N ASP A 289 24.01 5.77 4.64
CA ASP A 289 22.88 6.47 4.00
C ASP A 289 21.67 5.53 3.83
N VAL A 290 21.91 4.35 3.25
CA VAL A 290 20.83 3.40 2.98
C VAL A 290 20.35 2.70 4.27
N ASN A 291 21.10 2.73 5.36
CA ASN A 291 20.63 2.23 6.66
C ASN A 291 19.79 3.29 7.39
N GLU A 292 20.17 4.56 7.26
CA GLU A 292 19.44 5.70 7.78
C GLU A 292 18.07 5.84 7.12
N ALA A 293 18.03 5.88 5.78
CA ALA A 293 16.78 5.85 5.02
C ALA A 293 15.91 4.64 5.39
N GLN A 294 16.52 3.46 5.59
CA GLN A 294 15.79 2.26 6.03
C GLN A 294 15.19 2.40 7.44
N LYS A 295 15.83 3.16 8.33
CA LYS A 295 15.28 3.42 9.67
C LYS A 295 14.06 4.32 9.54
N LEU A 296 14.16 5.42 8.80
CA LEU A 296 13.06 6.34 8.54
C LEU A 296 11.84 5.65 7.91
N ILE A 297 12.06 4.80 6.89
CA ILE A 297 10.99 3.99 6.29
C ILE A 297 10.33 3.05 7.32
N ARG A 298 11.10 2.47 8.24
CA ARG A 298 10.54 1.61 9.30
C ARG A 298 9.72 2.40 10.31
N ASP A 299 10.18 3.61 10.65
CA ASP A 299 9.48 4.50 11.55
C ASP A 299 8.15 4.96 10.93
N ALA A 300 8.14 5.34 9.64
CA ALA A 300 6.93 5.63 8.88
C ALA A 300 5.93 4.45 8.86
N VAL A 301 6.42 3.22 8.65
CA VAL A 301 5.58 2.01 8.71
C VAL A 301 5.01 1.77 10.11
N SER A 302 5.77 2.09 11.17
CA SER A 302 5.28 1.99 12.55
C SER A 302 4.16 3.00 12.81
N LEU A 303 4.37 4.26 12.41
CA LEU A 303 3.38 5.33 12.51
C LEU A 303 2.08 4.95 11.80
N LEU A 304 2.17 4.45 10.56
CA LEU A 304 1.01 3.95 9.83
C LEU A 304 0.28 2.80 10.55
N ARG A 305 1.03 1.87 11.13
CA ARG A 305 0.42 0.78 11.91
C ARG A 305 -0.36 1.32 13.10
N ASP A 306 0.17 2.32 13.79
CA ASP A 306 -0.47 2.94 14.94
C ASP A 306 -1.68 3.78 14.50
N ALA A 307 -1.57 4.55 13.41
CA ALA A 307 -2.70 5.24 12.78
C ALA A 307 -3.86 4.29 12.44
N PHE A 308 -3.58 3.08 11.93
CA PHE A 308 -4.63 2.08 11.69
C PHE A 308 -5.23 1.46 12.96
N LYS A 309 -4.57 1.57 14.12
CA LYS A 309 -5.20 1.25 15.41
C LYS A 309 -6.19 2.34 15.77
N ASP A 310 -5.84 3.61 15.59
CA ASP A 310 -6.72 4.75 15.84
C ASP A 310 -8.00 4.64 15.00
N VAL A 311 -7.88 4.30 13.70
CA VAL A 311 -9.06 4.01 12.85
C VAL A 311 -9.95 2.92 13.46
N ARG A 312 -9.38 1.87 14.03
CA ARG A 312 -10.15 0.79 14.65
C ARG A 312 -10.87 1.28 15.89
N GLU A 313 -10.25 2.13 16.68
CA GLU A 313 -10.81 2.76 17.87
C GLU A 313 -11.95 3.72 17.49
N ILE A 314 -11.73 4.61 16.52
CA ILE A 314 -12.77 5.49 15.97
C ILE A 314 -13.96 4.66 15.48
N VAL A 315 -13.73 3.61 14.68
CA VAL A 315 -14.82 2.75 14.18
C VAL A 315 -15.54 2.02 15.31
N LYS A 316 -14.85 1.65 16.39
CA LYS A 316 -15.47 1.04 17.58
C LYS A 316 -16.32 2.07 18.33
N GLY A 317 -15.80 3.26 18.60
CA GLY A 317 -16.54 4.34 19.24
C GLY A 317 -17.76 4.76 18.43
N LEU A 318 -17.62 4.95 17.11
CA LEU A 318 -18.75 5.20 16.22
C LEU A 318 -19.81 4.10 16.25
N ARG A 319 -19.44 2.84 16.54
CA ARG A 319 -20.42 1.75 16.72
C ARG A 319 -21.10 1.81 18.07
N GLU A 320 -20.40 2.23 19.11
CA GLU A 320 -20.89 2.36 20.48
C GLU A 320 -21.85 3.55 20.62
N GLU A 321 -21.53 4.66 19.97
CA GLU A 321 -22.44 5.80 19.78
C GLU A 321 -23.68 5.40 18.95
N ARG A 322 -23.50 4.46 18.02
CA ARG A 322 -24.62 3.80 17.33
C ARG A 322 -25.36 2.77 18.20
N LYS A 323 -24.90 2.36 19.39
CA LYS A 323 -25.65 1.42 20.26
C LYS A 323 -26.88 2.07 20.93
N GLY A 324 -27.00 3.41 20.92
CA GLY A 324 -28.29 4.10 21.14
C GLY A 324 -29.30 3.89 20.00
N LYS A 325 -28.88 3.24 18.92
CA LYS A 325 -29.66 2.84 17.75
C LYS A 325 -29.61 1.30 17.68
N VAL A 326 -30.66 0.62 18.17
CA VAL A 326 -30.94 -0.85 18.24
C VAL A 326 -29.99 -1.75 17.43
N PHE A 327 -29.04 -2.41 18.10
CA PHE A 327 -28.17 -3.46 17.52
C PHE A 327 -28.89 -4.82 17.59
N PHE A 328 -29.09 -5.47 16.44
CA PHE A 328 -29.71 -6.80 16.36
C PHE A 328 -28.61 -7.87 16.37
N GLY A 329 -28.40 -8.49 17.55
CA GLY A 329 -27.39 -9.53 17.78
C GLY A 329 -27.71 -10.89 17.13
N ASN A 330 -27.06 -11.95 17.61
CA ASN A 330 -27.18 -13.34 17.11
C ASN A 330 -28.58 -13.99 17.32
N GLN A 331 -29.50 -13.30 17.99
CA GLN A 331 -30.87 -13.74 18.28
C GLN A 331 -31.91 -13.19 17.29
N THR A 332 -31.45 -12.71 16.13
CA THR A 332 -32.32 -12.04 15.15
C THR A 332 -32.41 -12.79 13.83
N GLY A 333 -33.62 -12.84 13.30
CA GLY A 333 -33.91 -13.40 12.00
C GLY A 333 -33.95 -12.33 10.91
N GLU A 334 -33.95 -12.80 9.67
CA GLU A 334 -34.05 -11.98 8.47
C GLU A 334 -35.20 -12.49 7.60
N LEU A 335 -36.04 -11.58 7.10
CA LEU A 335 -37.09 -11.90 6.13
C LEU A 335 -37.03 -10.93 4.97
N PHE A 336 -37.13 -11.47 3.75
CA PHE A 336 -37.31 -10.72 2.52
C PHE A 336 -38.60 -11.19 1.87
N ALA A 337 -39.55 -10.30 1.60
CA ALA A 337 -40.76 -10.65 0.86
C ALA A 337 -40.96 -9.73 -0.35
N ARG A 338 -41.54 -10.28 -1.41
CA ARG A 338 -41.94 -9.54 -2.61
C ARG A 338 -43.30 -10.03 -3.08
N GLY A 339 -44.23 -9.12 -3.33
CA GLY A 339 -45.57 -9.50 -3.76
C GLY A 339 -46.57 -8.36 -3.75
N ASN A 340 -47.82 -8.72 -3.96
CA ASN A 340 -48.99 -7.84 -3.85
C ASN A 340 -49.85 -8.30 -2.68
N GLY A 341 -50.48 -7.36 -1.97
CA GLY A 341 -51.38 -7.64 -0.86
C GLY A 341 -50.97 -6.92 0.43
N THR A 342 -51.17 -7.57 1.57
CA THR A 342 -50.96 -7.01 2.91
C THR A 342 -49.83 -7.71 3.64
N ALA A 343 -48.93 -6.96 4.26
CA ALA A 343 -47.94 -7.49 5.21
C ALA A 343 -48.04 -6.79 6.56
N LYS A 344 -48.02 -7.58 7.63
CA LYS A 344 -48.03 -7.12 9.02
C LYS A 344 -46.79 -7.63 9.73
N PHE A 345 -46.11 -6.77 10.47
CA PHE A 345 -44.99 -7.14 11.35
C PHE A 345 -45.26 -6.62 12.75
N GLU A 346 -45.05 -7.47 13.74
CA GLU A 346 -45.08 -7.10 15.15
C GLU A 346 -43.82 -7.62 15.85
N GLY A 347 -43.08 -6.72 16.49
CA GLY A 347 -41.93 -7.09 17.31
C GLY A 347 -40.82 -6.04 17.34
N LYS A 348 -39.60 -6.51 17.59
CA LYS A 348 -38.38 -5.71 17.74
C LYS A 348 -37.54 -5.81 16.47
N GLY A 349 -37.37 -4.73 15.72
CA GLY A 349 -36.78 -4.85 14.40
C GLY A 349 -36.46 -3.56 13.66
N ILE A 350 -35.76 -3.72 12.54
CA ILE A 350 -35.77 -2.79 11.42
C ILE A 350 -36.68 -3.38 10.35
N VAL A 351 -37.65 -2.59 9.90
CA VAL A 351 -38.52 -2.89 8.77
C VAL A 351 -38.23 -1.88 7.66
N VAL A 352 -37.88 -2.37 6.48
CA VAL A 352 -37.71 -1.55 5.28
C VAL A 352 -38.78 -1.94 4.29
N VAL A 353 -39.60 -0.96 3.91
CA VAL A 353 -40.68 -1.13 2.93
C VAL A 353 -40.34 -0.31 1.69
N ARG A 354 -40.54 -0.89 0.51
CA ARG A 354 -40.51 -0.18 -0.77
C ARG A 354 -41.66 -0.67 -1.65
N GLY A 355 -42.41 0.25 -2.24
CA GLY A 355 -43.53 -0.08 -3.13
C GLY A 355 -44.56 1.04 -3.17
N ASN A 356 -45.72 0.74 -3.75
CA ASN A 356 -46.87 1.64 -3.79
C ASN A 356 -47.97 1.08 -2.88
N GLY A 357 -48.46 1.89 -1.94
CA GLY A 357 -49.49 1.44 -1.01
C GLY A 357 -49.72 2.35 0.19
N THR A 358 -50.46 1.83 1.17
CA THR A 358 -50.74 2.47 2.44
C THR A 358 -49.98 1.76 3.57
N LEU A 359 -49.11 2.51 4.25
CA LEU A 359 -48.29 2.09 5.37
C LEU A 359 -48.88 2.65 6.68
N ILE A 360 -49.09 1.80 7.66
CA ILE A 360 -49.54 2.14 9.02
C ILE A 360 -48.45 1.70 9.99
N VAL A 361 -47.96 2.61 10.84
CA VAL A 361 -46.87 2.37 11.78
C VAL A 361 -47.26 2.83 13.18
N GLU A 362 -47.09 1.96 14.16
CA GLU A 362 -47.32 2.22 15.58
C GLU A 362 -46.09 1.76 16.39
N PRO A 363 -45.50 2.62 17.24
CA PRO A 363 -45.76 4.05 17.38
C PRO A 363 -45.23 4.86 16.17
N ASP A 364 -45.79 6.04 15.92
CA ASP A 364 -45.39 6.95 14.83
C ASP A 364 -43.91 7.37 14.91
N THR A 365 -43.38 7.45 16.14
CA THR A 365 -41.96 7.74 16.43
C THR A 365 -40.99 6.67 15.93
N ALA A 366 -41.49 5.48 15.55
CA ALA A 366 -40.65 4.42 14.99
C ALA A 366 -40.19 4.69 13.55
N ILE A 367 -40.75 5.67 12.85
CA ILE A 367 -40.35 6.00 11.48
C ILE A 367 -39.02 6.77 11.50
N VAL A 368 -37.96 6.15 11.00
CA VAL A 368 -36.61 6.76 10.92
C VAL A 368 -36.40 7.50 9.60
N THR A 369 -36.96 7.00 8.50
CA THR A 369 -36.79 7.61 7.18
C THR A 369 -38.03 7.36 6.34
N LEU A 370 -38.50 8.40 5.66
CA LEU A 370 -39.63 8.33 4.74
C LEU A 370 -39.31 9.15 3.48
N VAL A 371 -39.33 8.51 2.31
CA VAL A 371 -39.03 9.15 1.02
C VAL A 371 -40.08 8.73 -0.01
N GLY A 372 -40.68 9.69 -0.72
CA GLY A 372 -41.61 9.45 -1.84
C GLY A 372 -43.09 9.32 -1.47
N PHE A 373 -43.41 8.90 -0.23
CA PHE A 373 -44.81 8.83 0.21
C PHE A 373 -45.43 10.23 0.35
N GLY A 374 -46.52 10.49 -0.38
CA GLY A 374 -47.06 11.85 -0.60
C GLY A 374 -48.09 12.33 0.43
N SER A 375 -48.65 11.45 1.26
CA SER A 375 -49.60 11.83 2.32
C SER A 375 -49.21 11.17 3.63
N LYS A 376 -49.10 11.95 4.71
CA LYS A 376 -48.85 11.50 6.08
C LYS A 376 -49.91 12.09 7.00
N SER A 377 -50.66 11.25 7.69
CA SER A 377 -51.52 11.62 8.80
C SER A 377 -51.03 10.93 10.07
N VAL A 378 -51.08 11.62 11.20
CA VAL A 378 -50.72 11.07 12.51
C VAL A 378 -51.89 11.31 13.44
N GLU A 379 -52.48 10.25 13.97
CA GLU A 379 -53.58 10.31 14.94
C GLU A 379 -53.27 9.33 16.08
N ASN A 380 -53.36 9.80 17.34
CA ASN A 380 -53.19 8.97 18.55
C ASN A 380 -51.90 8.10 18.57
N GLY A 381 -50.78 8.62 18.07
CA GLY A 381 -49.49 7.89 18.04
C GLY A 381 -49.36 6.85 16.93
N VAL A 382 -50.30 6.83 15.97
CA VAL A 382 -50.26 5.96 14.79
C VAL A 382 -50.02 6.82 13.55
N ALA A 383 -48.96 6.52 12.80
CA ALA A 383 -48.68 7.17 11.52
C ALA A 383 -49.30 6.37 10.38
N LYS A 384 -50.17 7.00 9.59
CA LYS A 384 -50.69 6.47 8.33
C LYS A 384 -50.09 7.25 7.17
N VAL A 385 -49.51 6.54 6.23
CA VAL A 385 -48.75 7.12 5.12
C VAL A 385 -49.15 6.43 3.82
N SER A 386 -49.46 7.17 2.76
CA SER A 386 -49.84 6.58 1.45
C SER A 386 -49.08 7.18 0.28
N GLY A 387 -48.82 6.36 -0.74
CA GLY A 387 -48.14 6.73 -1.98
C GLY A 387 -47.09 5.70 -2.39
N GLU A 388 -46.24 6.08 -3.35
CA GLU A 388 -45.10 5.26 -3.78
C GLU A 388 -43.82 5.76 -3.12
N GLY A 389 -43.08 4.87 -2.46
CA GLY A 389 -41.88 5.32 -1.78
C GLY A 389 -41.09 4.25 -1.06
N ARG A 390 -40.23 4.71 -0.16
CA ARG A 390 -39.41 3.92 0.73
C ARG A 390 -39.58 4.40 2.16
N ALA A 391 -39.85 3.47 3.07
CA ALA A 391 -39.91 3.71 4.50
C ALA A 391 -38.90 2.84 5.24
N VAL A 392 -38.25 3.40 6.26
CA VAL A 392 -37.40 2.69 7.21
C VAL A 392 -37.98 2.91 8.59
N ILE A 393 -38.45 1.83 9.20
CA ILE A 393 -39.08 1.82 10.53
C ILE A 393 -38.19 1.04 11.49
N ARG A 394 -38.07 1.51 12.72
CA ARG A 394 -37.23 0.92 13.75
C ARG A 394 -37.82 1.13 15.13
N GLY A 395 -37.83 0.08 15.93
CA GLY A 395 -38.16 0.16 17.35
C GLY A 395 -38.13 -1.19 18.04
N GLU A 396 -38.49 -1.19 19.32
CA GLU A 396 -38.51 -2.39 20.16
C GLU A 396 -39.87 -3.06 20.22
N ASN A 397 -40.95 -2.27 20.21
CA ASN A 397 -42.33 -2.76 20.09
C ASN A 397 -42.98 -1.97 18.95
N ILE A 398 -42.77 -2.43 17.71
CA ILE A 398 -43.34 -1.80 16.53
C ILE A 398 -44.36 -2.72 15.89
N LYS A 399 -45.47 -2.12 15.47
CA LYS A 399 -46.48 -2.72 14.62
C LYS A 399 -46.50 -2.00 13.29
N VAL A 400 -46.18 -2.72 12.21
CA VAL A 400 -46.13 -2.19 10.86
C VAL A 400 -47.13 -2.95 10.01
N THR A 401 -48.06 -2.24 9.38
CA THR A 401 -48.97 -2.80 8.37
C THR A 401 -48.75 -2.08 7.05
N ILE A 402 -48.54 -2.82 5.96
CA ILE A 402 -48.44 -2.28 4.61
C ILE A 402 -49.43 -3.02 3.72
N GLU A 403 -50.19 -2.28 2.92
CA GLU A 403 -51.10 -2.82 1.91
C GLU A 403 -50.84 -2.14 0.57
N GLY A 404 -50.67 -2.93 -0.49
CA GLY A 404 -50.46 -2.38 -1.83
C GLY A 404 -49.86 -3.35 -2.85
N GLU A 405 -49.29 -2.77 -3.91
CA GLU A 405 -48.78 -3.49 -5.07
C GLU A 405 -47.25 -3.32 -5.22
N ASN A 406 -46.61 -4.31 -5.83
CA ASN A 406 -45.17 -4.36 -6.07
C ASN A 406 -44.34 -4.12 -4.80
N LEU A 407 -44.82 -4.65 -3.67
CA LEU A 407 -44.20 -4.47 -2.37
C LEU A 407 -42.89 -5.25 -2.30
N ARG A 408 -41.87 -4.61 -1.74
CA ARG A 408 -40.61 -5.24 -1.32
C ARG A 408 -40.41 -4.93 0.14
N LEU A 409 -40.39 -5.99 0.94
CA LEU A 409 -40.26 -5.92 2.38
C LEU A 409 -38.94 -6.57 2.79
N PHE A 410 -38.20 -5.89 3.66
CA PHE A 410 -37.07 -6.46 4.36
C PHE A 410 -37.23 -6.24 5.86
N ILE A 411 -37.10 -7.31 6.63
CA ILE A 411 -37.19 -7.26 8.09
C ILE A 411 -35.94 -7.91 8.66
N LYS A 412 -35.37 -7.25 9.67
CA LYS A 412 -34.31 -7.82 10.52
C LYS A 412 -34.63 -7.56 11.97
N GLY A 413 -34.81 -8.62 12.76
CA GLY A 413 -35.28 -8.50 14.13
C GLY A 413 -35.79 -9.79 14.74
N SER A 414 -36.60 -9.65 15.78
CA SER A 414 -37.35 -10.72 16.43
C SER A 414 -38.84 -10.36 16.50
N GLY A 415 -39.72 -11.24 16.03
CA GLY A 415 -41.16 -11.00 15.97
C GLY A 415 -41.89 -11.92 14.99
N SER A 416 -43.19 -11.66 14.81
CA SER A 416 -44.06 -12.35 13.86
C SER A 416 -44.31 -11.50 12.62
N VAL A 417 -44.32 -12.15 11.46
CA VAL A 417 -44.62 -11.55 10.15
C VAL A 417 -45.81 -12.29 9.56
N TYR A 418 -46.88 -11.58 9.26
CA TYR A 418 -48.04 -12.12 8.55
C TYR A 418 -48.07 -11.52 7.14
N LEU A 419 -48.10 -12.37 6.12
CA LEU A 419 -48.19 -11.99 4.70
C LEU A 419 -49.50 -12.53 4.13
N GLU A 420 -50.26 -11.70 3.43
CA GLU A 420 -51.51 -12.07 2.78
C GLU A 420 -51.54 -11.53 1.36
N GLY A 421 -51.84 -12.39 0.38
CA GLY A 421 -51.87 -12.06 -1.05
C GLY A 421 -51.06 -13.06 -1.87
N GLU A 422 -50.32 -12.56 -2.85
CA GLU A 422 -49.56 -13.39 -3.79
C GLU A 422 -48.11 -12.88 -3.88
N GLY A 423 -47.15 -13.80 -3.74
CA GLY A 423 -45.74 -13.41 -3.80
C GLY A 423 -44.76 -14.52 -3.43
N SER A 424 -43.52 -14.10 -3.16
CA SER A 424 -42.48 -14.99 -2.65
C SER A 424 -41.75 -14.36 -1.47
N TYR A 425 -41.30 -15.21 -0.56
CA TYR A 425 -40.52 -14.79 0.58
C TYR A 425 -39.31 -15.67 0.80
N LYS A 426 -38.27 -15.07 1.39
CA LYS A 426 -37.13 -15.78 1.94
C LYS A 426 -37.07 -15.47 3.43
N ALA A 427 -37.04 -16.49 4.27
CA ALA A 427 -36.92 -16.31 5.72
C ALA A 427 -35.71 -17.05 6.31
N LYS A 428 -35.19 -16.49 7.40
CA LYS A 428 -34.12 -17.08 8.19
C LYS A 428 -34.40 -16.78 9.66
N LYS A 429 -34.81 -17.79 10.43
CA LYS A 429 -35.20 -17.62 11.84
C LYS A 429 -34.07 -17.08 12.72
N LEU A 430 -32.85 -17.62 12.60
CA LEU A 430 -31.63 -17.13 13.28
C LEU A 430 -30.42 -17.27 12.35
N PRO A 431 -29.28 -16.58 12.61
CA PRO A 431 -28.10 -16.61 11.72
C PRO A 431 -27.52 -18.01 11.47
N LYS A 432 -27.77 -18.96 12.39
CA LYS A 432 -27.35 -20.37 12.33
C LYS A 432 -28.17 -21.26 11.38
N TYR A 433 -29.40 -20.86 11.05
CA TYR A 433 -30.26 -21.65 10.14
C TYR A 433 -29.97 -21.33 8.67
N LYS A 434 -30.31 -22.24 7.77
CA LYS A 434 -30.29 -21.96 6.33
C LYS A 434 -31.49 -21.07 5.97
N MET A 435 -31.31 -20.23 4.95
CA MET A 435 -32.39 -19.44 4.38
C MET A 435 -33.38 -20.38 3.68
N THR A 436 -34.67 -20.29 3.98
CA THR A 436 -35.73 -20.94 3.23
C THR A 436 -36.32 -19.96 2.23
N GLU A 437 -36.76 -20.43 1.06
CA GLU A 437 -37.40 -19.64 0.02
C GLU A 437 -38.67 -20.36 -0.42
N GLU A 438 -39.80 -19.66 -0.36
CA GLU A 438 -41.12 -20.20 -0.63
C GLU A 438 -41.97 -19.19 -1.42
N VAL A 439 -42.90 -19.70 -2.22
CA VAL A 439 -43.93 -18.93 -2.92
C VAL A 439 -45.25 -19.15 -2.19
N TYR A 440 -46.05 -18.10 -2.04
CA TYR A 440 -47.34 -18.17 -1.35
C TYR A 440 -48.45 -17.54 -2.18
N GLU A 441 -49.62 -18.16 -2.12
CA GLU A 441 -50.91 -17.63 -2.59
C GLU A 441 -51.90 -17.81 -1.43
N GLY A 442 -52.43 -16.70 -0.89
CA GLY A 442 -53.24 -16.68 0.33
C GLY A 442 -52.49 -16.07 1.52
N SER A 443 -52.66 -16.62 2.72
CA SER A 443 -52.06 -16.09 3.96
C SER A 443 -50.97 -17.01 4.53
N VAL A 444 -49.82 -16.46 4.93
CA VAL A 444 -48.75 -17.17 5.61
C VAL A 444 -48.23 -16.37 6.82
N GLU A 445 -47.93 -17.07 7.91
CA GLU A 445 -47.30 -16.50 9.10
C GLU A 445 -45.88 -17.04 9.26
N VAL A 446 -44.92 -16.14 9.49
CA VAL A 446 -43.50 -16.43 9.57
C VAL A 446 -42.92 -15.81 10.84
N GLU A 447 -42.34 -16.63 11.70
CA GLU A 447 -41.60 -16.17 12.88
C GLU A 447 -40.11 -15.96 12.57
N ILE A 448 -39.57 -14.83 13.01
CA ILE A 448 -38.14 -14.50 12.91
C ILE A 448 -37.58 -14.11 14.29
N GLY A 449 -36.33 -14.48 14.57
CA GLY A 449 -35.66 -14.21 15.85
C GLY A 449 -36.24 -14.95 17.06
N GLY A 450 -35.82 -14.51 18.26
CA GLY A 450 -36.28 -15.05 19.56
C GLY A 450 -35.14 -15.61 20.43
N GLU A 451 -35.37 -15.70 21.75
CA GLU A 451 -34.53 -16.50 22.66
C GLU A 451 -34.81 -17.99 22.45
N GLN A 452 -33.82 -18.83 22.77
CA GLN A 452 -34.05 -20.27 22.89
C GLN A 452 -34.70 -20.59 24.22
#